data_AF-A0A2H3BXP2-F1
#
_entry.id   AF-A0A2H3BXP2-F1
#
_cell.length_a   1.000
_cell.length_b   1.000
_cell.length_c   1.000
_cell.angle_alpha   90.00
_cell.angle_beta   90.00
_cell.angle_gamma   90.00
#
_symmetry.space_group_name_H-M   'P 1'
#
loop_
_entity.id
_entity.type
_entity.pdbx_description
1 polymer ?
#
loop_
_entity_poly.entity_id
_entity_poly.type
_entity_poly.pdbx_seq_one_letter_code
_entity_poly.pdbx_strand_id
1 'polypeptide(L)'
;MSSTIKYHHSITPKLYEPAPSPPKLTFEEYEVFVGEWASVEERYLEAMGAHEEWKVEQAKEAQLEKLKVDKEAQVEKLKVLQKKEEEQKVAEDKKKEEKRQVAILREKQEAKDKQKKLDALKSEKEAADAMAAKKKKEDLKKEEKRLRKEQKKAEKAAKAVNIVGSEKGKAAVKAVERKAVALMGPKRKWATKSSSMVEDSDKERVPDPSKRVKVEISGPVEGEEEFTSNKRCMRCCQDGAHCFACPASETSIHGWTCSQCKAKKAACSFNKGTLSVLAVSSEEILELLQKLANTIGALSNKMDVLIGQVISLRGHVDDLVDDFRSEDINSPEELISDLEEWQISCTELGDLKGVNSKALWRAMQ
;
A
#
# COMPACT_ATOMS: atom_id res chain seq x y z
N MET A 1 -48.19 -10.87 11.67
CA MET A 1 -49.60 -11.28 11.52
C MET A 1 -49.62 -12.78 11.68
N SER A 2 -50.12 -13.28 12.81
CA SER A 2 -50.14 -14.71 13.12
C SER A 2 -51.40 -15.32 12.52
N SER A 3 -51.26 -16.32 11.66
CA SER A 3 -52.37 -17.05 11.06
C SER A 3 -52.97 -18.02 12.08
N THR A 4 -54.28 -17.88 12.32
CA THR A 4 -55.07 -18.78 13.16
C THR A 4 -55.23 -20.13 12.45
N ILE A 5 -54.48 -21.14 12.88
CA ILE A 5 -54.63 -22.51 12.39
C ILE A 5 -55.94 -23.07 12.99
N LYS A 6 -57.01 -23.05 12.19
CA LYS A 6 -58.27 -23.75 12.51
C LYS A 6 -58.01 -25.26 12.46
N TYR A 7 -57.87 -25.88 13.62
CA TYR A 7 -57.97 -27.33 13.73
C TYR A 7 -59.42 -27.74 13.45
N HIS A 8 -59.65 -28.34 12.28
CA HIS A 8 -60.93 -28.97 11.95
C HIS A 8 -61.12 -30.18 12.88
N HIS A 9 -62.05 -30.05 13.81
CA HIS A 9 -62.46 -31.17 14.66
C HIS A 9 -63.19 -32.23 13.83
N SER A 10 -62.69 -33.45 13.96
CA SER A 10 -63.40 -34.73 13.84
C SER A 10 -63.95 -35.09 12.45
N ILE A 11 -63.08 -35.69 11.64
CA ILE A 11 -63.49 -36.85 10.83
C ILE A 11 -63.59 -38.00 11.82
N THR A 12 -64.82 -38.45 12.12
CA THR A 12 -65.05 -39.71 12.84
C THR A 12 -64.33 -40.80 12.03
N PRO A 13 -63.27 -41.46 12.55
CA PRO A 13 -62.63 -42.54 11.84
C PRO A 13 -63.70 -43.58 11.57
N LYS A 14 -63.87 -43.99 10.30
CA LYS A 14 -64.72 -45.13 10.00
C LYS A 14 -64.28 -46.27 10.91
N LEU A 15 -65.25 -46.92 11.56
CA LEU A 15 -65.05 -48.14 12.32
C LEU A 15 -64.20 -49.07 11.44
N TYR A 16 -63.02 -49.39 11.95
CA TYR A 16 -62.12 -50.32 11.28
C TYR A 16 -62.87 -51.63 11.10
N GLU A 17 -63.23 -51.96 9.86
CA GLU A 17 -63.71 -53.30 9.54
C GLU A 17 -62.56 -54.25 9.84
N PRO A 18 -62.75 -55.21 10.77
CA PRO A 18 -61.72 -56.18 11.09
C PRO A 18 -61.29 -56.86 9.79
N ALA A 19 -59.97 -56.87 9.54
CA ALA A 19 -59.43 -57.62 8.42
C ALA A 19 -59.98 -59.06 8.49
N PRO A 20 -60.43 -59.64 7.36
CA PRO A 20 -60.98 -60.98 7.34
C PRO A 20 -60.01 -61.94 8.03
N SER A 21 -60.52 -62.69 9.00
CA SER A 21 -59.75 -63.65 9.77
C SER A 21 -58.93 -64.50 8.79
N PRO A 22 -57.60 -64.58 8.94
CA PRO A 22 -56.81 -65.39 8.04
C PRO A 22 -57.38 -66.82 8.01
N PRO A 23 -57.31 -67.50 6.86
CA PRO A 23 -57.70 -68.91 6.75
C PRO A 23 -57.13 -69.69 7.92
N LYS A 24 -57.87 -70.68 8.44
CA LYS A 24 -57.38 -71.56 9.53
C LYS A 24 -56.15 -72.33 9.03
N LEU A 25 -54.99 -71.71 9.16
CA LEU A 25 -53.69 -72.33 8.98
C LEU A 25 -53.52 -73.37 10.07
N THR A 26 -53.06 -74.54 9.69
CA THR A 26 -52.56 -75.53 10.64
C THR A 26 -51.31 -74.98 11.33
N PHE A 27 -50.97 -75.54 12.49
CA PHE A 27 -49.80 -75.10 13.26
C PHE A 27 -48.49 -75.20 12.46
N GLU A 28 -48.35 -76.27 11.67
CA GLU A 28 -47.20 -76.50 10.78
C GLU A 28 -47.07 -75.43 9.70
N GLU A 29 -48.18 -75.03 9.07
CA GLU A 29 -48.19 -73.94 8.08
C GLU A 29 -47.86 -72.58 8.71
N TYR A 30 -48.26 -72.35 9.96
CA TYR A 30 -47.92 -71.13 10.70
C TYR A 30 -46.41 -71.05 11.01
N GLU A 31 -45.79 -72.15 11.43
CA GLU A 31 -44.33 -72.17 11.68
C GLU A 31 -43.54 -71.87 10.39
N VAL A 32 -43.93 -72.46 9.27
CA VAL A 32 -43.30 -72.16 7.96
C VAL A 32 -43.47 -70.69 7.60
N PHE A 33 -44.68 -70.14 7.75
CA PHE A 33 -44.95 -68.73 7.46
C PHE A 33 -44.13 -67.77 8.33
N VAL A 34 -43.98 -68.06 9.63
CA VAL A 34 -43.15 -67.25 10.53
C VAL A 34 -41.67 -67.32 10.14
N GLY A 35 -41.18 -68.51 9.77
CA GLY A 35 -39.80 -68.69 9.30
C GLY A 35 -39.52 -67.92 7.99
N GLU A 36 -40.45 -67.97 7.03
CA GLU A 36 -40.35 -67.20 5.79
C GLU A 36 -40.39 -65.69 6.06
N TRP A 37 -41.25 -65.22 6.96
CA TRP A 37 -41.31 -63.82 7.36
C TRP A 37 -40.02 -63.34 8.00
N ALA A 38 -39.44 -64.12 8.93
CA ALA A 38 -38.17 -63.79 9.55
C ALA A 38 -37.04 -63.69 8.51
N SER A 39 -36.99 -64.62 7.56
CA SER A 39 -36.01 -64.58 6.46
C SER A 39 -36.21 -63.39 5.51
N VAL A 40 -37.46 -62.99 5.26
CA VAL A 40 -37.75 -61.78 4.46
C VAL A 40 -37.35 -60.51 5.21
N GLU A 41 -37.61 -60.43 6.51
CA GLU A 41 -37.24 -59.28 7.35
C GLU A 41 -35.72 -59.13 7.45
N GLU A 42 -34.98 -60.23 7.64
CA GLU A 42 -33.51 -60.22 7.63
C GLU A 42 -32.94 -59.71 6.31
N ARG A 43 -33.44 -60.21 5.16
CA ARG A 43 -33.03 -59.72 3.83
C ARG A 43 -33.38 -58.25 3.61
N TYR A 44 -34.50 -57.78 4.15
CA TYR A 44 -34.88 -56.37 4.07
C TYR A 44 -33.90 -55.50 4.87
N LEU A 45 -33.52 -55.92 6.08
CA LEU A 45 -32.54 -55.22 6.90
C LEU A 45 -31.16 -55.20 6.25
N GLU A 46 -30.72 -56.31 5.67
CA GLU A 46 -29.46 -56.39 4.91
C GLU A 46 -29.47 -55.43 3.71
N ALA A 47 -30.56 -55.42 2.93
CA ALA A 47 -30.71 -54.51 1.80
C ALA A 47 -30.74 -53.04 2.22
N MET A 48 -31.38 -52.73 3.36
CA MET A 48 -31.37 -51.38 3.94
C MET A 48 -29.96 -50.97 4.40
N GLY A 49 -29.21 -51.89 5.01
CA GLY A 49 -27.81 -51.67 5.39
C GLY A 49 -26.94 -51.35 4.19
N ALA A 50 -26.99 -52.19 3.16
CA ALA A 50 -26.24 -51.99 1.91
C ALA A 50 -26.61 -50.67 1.21
N HIS A 51 -27.88 -50.25 1.26
CA HIS A 51 -28.33 -48.98 0.69
C HIS A 51 -27.78 -47.77 1.46
N GLU A 52 -27.70 -47.83 2.80
CA GLU A 52 -27.08 -46.76 3.59
C GLU A 52 -25.57 -46.69 3.37
N GLU A 53 -24.88 -47.83 3.26
CA GLU A 53 -23.45 -47.87 2.91
C GLU A 53 -23.18 -47.24 1.55
N TRP A 54 -23.99 -47.59 0.53
CA TRP A 54 -23.90 -47.00 -0.80
C TRP A 54 -24.10 -45.48 -0.80
N LYS A 55 -25.04 -44.95 0.00
CA LYS A 55 -25.20 -43.49 0.15
C LYS A 55 -23.96 -42.83 0.76
N VAL A 56 -23.34 -43.48 1.73
CA VAL A 56 -22.11 -42.98 2.36
C VAL A 56 -20.96 -42.97 1.35
N GLU A 57 -20.82 -44.01 0.53
CA GLU A 57 -19.83 -44.04 -0.56
C GLU A 57 -20.07 -42.95 -1.60
N GLN A 58 -21.32 -42.76 -2.04
CA GLN A 58 -21.70 -41.66 -2.93
C GLN A 58 -21.35 -40.27 -2.35
N ALA A 59 -21.62 -40.06 -1.07
CA ALA A 59 -21.27 -38.81 -0.41
C ALA A 59 -19.75 -38.58 -0.36
N LYS A 60 -18.95 -39.64 -0.13
CA LYS A 60 -17.49 -39.58 -0.16
C LYS A 60 -16.96 -39.27 -1.57
N GLU A 61 -17.52 -39.91 -2.59
CA GLU A 61 -17.16 -39.67 -3.99
C GLU A 61 -17.43 -38.21 -4.40
N ALA A 62 -18.62 -37.69 -4.09
CA ALA A 62 -18.98 -36.30 -4.36
C ALA A 62 -18.07 -35.30 -3.62
N GLN A 63 -17.66 -35.59 -2.38
CA GLN A 63 -16.69 -34.75 -1.67
C GLN A 63 -15.31 -34.76 -2.30
N LEU A 64 -14.83 -35.92 -2.76
CA LEU A 64 -13.55 -36.03 -3.45
C LEU A 64 -13.56 -35.29 -4.79
N GLU A 65 -14.64 -35.39 -5.56
CA GLU A 65 -14.79 -34.66 -6.81
C GLU A 65 -14.78 -33.14 -6.58
N LYS A 66 -15.54 -32.66 -5.59
CA LYS A 66 -15.53 -31.25 -5.20
C LYS A 66 -14.12 -30.77 -4.81
N LEU A 67 -13.38 -31.56 -4.06
CA LEU A 67 -12.03 -31.23 -3.63
C LEU A 67 -11.02 -31.21 -4.79
N LYS A 68 -11.22 -32.05 -5.81
CA LYS A 68 -10.43 -31.99 -7.06
C LYS A 68 -10.69 -30.68 -7.81
N VAL A 69 -11.96 -30.30 -7.99
CA VAL A 69 -12.34 -29.04 -8.66
C VAL A 69 -11.77 -27.82 -7.92
N ASP A 70 -11.85 -27.80 -6.59
CA ASP A 70 -11.29 -26.69 -5.78
C ASP A 70 -9.76 -26.59 -5.91
N LYS A 71 -9.06 -27.74 -5.96
CA LYS A 71 -7.61 -27.77 -6.20
C LYS A 71 -7.24 -27.27 -7.60
N GLU A 72 -7.98 -27.68 -8.63
CA GLU A 72 -7.76 -27.20 -10.00
C GLU A 72 -7.99 -25.69 -10.12
N ALA A 73 -9.06 -25.17 -9.51
CA ALA A 73 -9.34 -23.75 -9.45
C ALA A 73 -8.22 -22.97 -8.70
N GLN A 74 -7.67 -23.54 -7.63
CA GLN A 74 -6.54 -22.95 -6.91
C GLN A 74 -5.27 -22.91 -7.78
N VAL A 75 -4.98 -23.99 -8.52
CA VAL A 75 -3.85 -24.04 -9.45
C VAL A 75 -4.00 -23.02 -10.58
N GLU A 76 -5.19 -22.85 -11.14
CA GLU A 76 -5.46 -21.83 -12.16
C GLU A 76 -5.28 -20.41 -11.60
N LYS A 77 -5.78 -20.15 -10.40
CA LYS A 77 -5.59 -18.86 -9.71
C LYS A 77 -4.11 -18.55 -9.48
N LEU A 78 -3.30 -19.55 -9.12
CA LEU A 78 -1.84 -19.39 -8.97
C LEU A 78 -1.16 -19.08 -10.30
N LYS A 79 -1.56 -19.75 -11.40
CA LYS A 79 -1.04 -19.45 -12.74
C LYS A 79 -1.35 -18.02 -13.17
N VAL A 80 -2.56 -17.52 -12.88
CA VAL A 80 -2.95 -16.12 -13.17
C VAL A 80 -2.10 -15.14 -12.36
N LEU A 81 -1.85 -15.41 -11.07
CA LEU A 81 -1.00 -14.58 -10.23
C LEU A 81 0.45 -14.55 -10.71
N GLN A 82 1.00 -15.71 -11.08
CA GLN A 82 2.35 -15.82 -11.62
C GLN A 82 2.51 -14.99 -12.91
N LYS A 83 1.55 -15.12 -13.84
CA LYS A 83 1.56 -14.32 -15.08
C LYS A 83 1.50 -12.81 -14.79
N LYS A 84 0.70 -12.40 -13.82
CA LYS A 84 0.60 -10.99 -13.41
C LYS A 84 1.91 -10.48 -12.79
N GLU A 85 2.59 -11.30 -12.01
CA GLU A 85 3.90 -10.97 -11.45
C GLU A 85 4.96 -10.81 -12.56
N GLU A 86 4.98 -11.70 -13.55
CA GLU A 86 5.86 -11.60 -14.71
C GLU A 86 5.58 -10.32 -15.52
N GLU A 87 4.31 -10.00 -15.80
CA GLU A 87 3.92 -8.74 -16.45
C GLU A 87 4.35 -7.51 -15.65
N GLN A 88 4.26 -7.56 -14.32
CA GLN A 88 4.72 -6.48 -13.44
C GLN A 88 6.23 -6.30 -13.49
N LYS A 89 7.01 -7.40 -13.50
CA LYS A 89 8.48 -7.34 -13.64
C LYS A 89 8.88 -6.73 -14.97
N VAL A 90 8.24 -7.13 -16.08
CA VAL A 90 8.48 -6.55 -17.41
C VAL A 90 8.15 -5.05 -17.43
N ALA A 91 7.04 -4.64 -16.81
CA ALA A 91 6.67 -3.23 -16.72
C ALA A 91 7.66 -2.42 -15.88
N GLU A 92 8.17 -2.97 -14.78
CA GLU A 92 9.18 -2.32 -13.94
C GLU A 92 10.51 -2.15 -14.68
N ASP A 93 10.96 -3.17 -15.40
CA ASP A 93 12.19 -3.11 -16.19
C ASP A 93 12.08 -2.12 -17.35
N LYS A 94 10.93 -2.08 -18.03
CA LYS A 94 10.65 -1.04 -19.04
C LYS A 94 10.71 0.37 -18.44
N LYS A 95 10.18 0.57 -17.23
CA LYS A 95 10.23 1.86 -16.52
C LYS A 95 11.66 2.22 -16.08
N LYS A 96 12.47 1.25 -15.69
CA LYS A 96 13.90 1.46 -15.37
C LYS A 96 14.68 1.87 -16.61
N GLU A 97 14.43 1.22 -17.75
CA GLU A 97 15.07 1.54 -19.02
C GLU A 97 14.68 2.95 -19.52
N GLU A 98 13.39 3.30 -19.45
CA GLU A 98 12.93 4.65 -19.78
C GLU A 98 13.61 5.72 -18.92
N LYS A 99 13.75 5.49 -17.61
CA LYS A 99 14.50 6.38 -16.70
C LYS A 99 15.96 6.52 -17.10
N ARG A 100 16.62 5.42 -17.53
CA ARG A 100 18.01 5.46 -18.02
C ARG A 100 18.13 6.29 -19.29
N GLN A 101 17.20 6.12 -20.24
CA GLN A 101 17.17 6.92 -21.47
C GLN A 101 16.97 8.41 -21.18
N VAL A 102 16.06 8.76 -20.27
CA VAL A 102 15.86 10.14 -19.82
C VAL A 102 17.11 10.72 -19.15
N ALA A 103 17.79 9.94 -18.30
CA ALA A 103 19.04 10.36 -17.66
C ALA A 103 20.15 10.65 -18.69
N ILE A 104 20.32 9.77 -19.68
CA ILE A 104 21.29 9.96 -20.78
C ILE A 104 20.98 11.21 -21.59
N LEU A 105 19.69 11.48 -21.90
CA LEU A 105 19.30 12.68 -22.62
C LEU A 105 19.58 13.96 -21.81
N ARG A 106 19.34 13.92 -20.50
CA ARG A 106 19.65 15.04 -19.59
C ARG A 106 21.15 15.31 -19.53
N GLU A 107 21.98 14.27 -19.40
CA GLU A 107 23.44 14.41 -19.38
C GLU A 107 23.98 15.00 -20.69
N LYS A 108 23.46 14.55 -21.84
CA LYS A 108 23.79 15.14 -23.15
C LYS A 108 23.43 16.62 -23.23
N GLN A 109 22.30 17.03 -22.66
CA GLN A 109 21.88 18.44 -22.63
C GLN A 109 22.80 19.27 -21.73
N GLU A 110 23.12 18.78 -20.53
CA GLU A 110 24.05 19.45 -19.60
C GLU A 110 25.46 19.59 -20.20
N ALA A 111 25.95 18.58 -20.93
CA ALA A 111 27.22 18.66 -21.64
C ALA A 111 27.21 19.72 -22.75
N LYS A 112 26.12 19.81 -23.54
CA LYS A 112 25.95 20.85 -24.56
C LYS A 112 25.92 22.25 -23.94
N ASP A 113 25.23 22.42 -22.82
CA ASP A 113 25.13 23.73 -22.15
C ASP A 113 26.47 24.13 -21.50
N LYS A 114 27.23 23.17 -20.95
CA LYS A 114 28.62 23.40 -20.50
C LYS A 114 29.53 23.81 -21.66
N GLN A 115 29.43 23.15 -22.81
CA GLN A 115 30.21 23.49 -24.00
C GLN A 115 29.90 24.92 -24.47
N LYS A 116 28.61 25.28 -24.59
CA LYS A 116 28.19 26.64 -24.95
C LYS A 116 28.73 27.71 -23.99
N LYS A 117 28.74 27.43 -22.68
CA LYS A 117 29.31 28.35 -21.67
C LYS A 117 30.82 28.52 -21.84
N LEU A 118 31.56 27.44 -22.13
CA LEU A 118 33.00 27.52 -22.39
C LEU A 118 33.31 28.32 -23.65
N ASP A 119 32.54 28.12 -24.72
CA ASP A 119 32.71 28.87 -25.98
C ASP A 119 32.39 30.37 -25.79
N ALA A 120 31.37 30.70 -25.00
CA ALA A 120 31.05 32.08 -24.63
C ALA A 120 32.17 32.73 -23.80
N LEU A 121 32.71 32.05 -22.79
CA LEU A 121 33.83 32.54 -21.98
C LEU A 121 35.10 32.74 -22.83
N LYS A 122 35.35 31.86 -23.80
CA LYS A 122 36.50 31.99 -24.71
C LYS A 122 36.37 33.23 -25.60
N SER A 123 35.19 33.46 -26.18
CA SER A 123 34.95 34.64 -27.01
C SER A 123 34.98 35.95 -26.21
N GLU A 124 34.49 35.96 -24.96
CA GLU A 124 34.60 37.12 -24.06
C GLU A 124 36.07 37.43 -23.71
N LYS A 125 36.88 36.39 -23.43
CA LYS A 125 38.31 36.55 -23.17
C LYS A 125 39.07 37.08 -24.39
N GLU A 126 38.80 36.55 -25.59
CA GLU A 126 39.40 37.04 -26.83
C GLU A 126 39.03 38.51 -27.11
N ALA A 127 37.78 38.90 -26.83
CA ALA A 127 37.36 40.29 -26.94
C ALA A 127 38.07 41.21 -25.93
N ALA A 128 38.22 40.76 -24.67
CA ALA A 128 38.94 41.50 -23.63
C ALA A 128 40.42 41.67 -23.97
N ASP A 129 41.09 40.62 -24.46
CA ASP A 129 42.48 40.66 -24.89
C ASP A 129 42.67 41.61 -26.10
N ALA A 130 41.73 41.61 -27.06
CA ALA A 130 41.73 42.55 -28.18
C ALA A 130 41.57 44.02 -27.72
N MET A 131 40.70 44.29 -26.74
CA MET A 131 40.55 45.62 -26.15
C MET A 131 41.81 46.05 -25.38
N ALA A 132 42.41 45.14 -24.60
CA ALA A 132 43.66 45.41 -23.88
C ALA A 132 44.82 45.72 -24.84
N ALA A 133 44.92 45.00 -25.96
CA ALA A 133 45.91 45.27 -27.01
C ALA A 133 45.70 46.65 -27.68
N LYS A 134 44.45 47.04 -27.94
CA LYS A 134 44.12 48.38 -28.45
C LYS A 134 44.52 49.47 -27.45
N LYS A 135 44.23 49.27 -26.16
CA LYS A 135 44.60 50.23 -25.10
C LYS A 135 46.11 50.39 -24.97
N LYS A 136 46.88 49.29 -24.97
CA LYS A 136 48.36 49.33 -24.97
C LYS A 136 48.93 50.11 -26.16
N LYS A 137 48.35 49.95 -27.37
CA LYS A 137 48.78 50.71 -28.55
C LYS A 137 48.50 52.22 -28.41
N GLU A 138 47.38 52.61 -27.81
CA GLU A 138 47.11 54.03 -27.54
C GLU A 138 48.06 54.60 -26.49
N ASP A 139 48.31 53.87 -25.40
CA ASP A 139 49.22 54.31 -24.33
C ASP A 139 50.65 54.50 -24.86
N LEU A 140 51.16 53.55 -25.66
CA LEU A 140 52.47 53.67 -26.33
C LEU A 140 52.53 54.89 -27.26
N LYS A 141 51.47 55.14 -28.05
CA LYS A 141 51.42 56.30 -28.95
C LYS A 141 51.39 57.63 -28.19
N LYS A 142 50.75 57.65 -27.01
CA LYS A 142 50.71 58.82 -26.11
C LYS A 142 52.06 59.06 -25.44
N GLU A 143 52.76 58.00 -25.06
CA GLU A 143 54.11 58.05 -24.48
C GLU A 143 55.15 58.51 -25.52
N GLU A 144 55.10 57.98 -26.74
CA GLU A 144 55.96 58.45 -27.85
C GLU A 144 55.78 59.96 -28.10
N LYS A 145 54.53 60.44 -28.06
CA LYS A 145 54.22 61.87 -28.21
C LYS A 145 54.76 62.71 -27.04
N ARG A 146 54.85 62.16 -25.83
CA ARG A 146 55.47 62.83 -24.66
C ARG A 146 56.99 62.88 -24.83
N LEU A 147 57.63 61.77 -25.19
CA LEU A 147 59.08 61.71 -25.43
C LEU A 147 59.52 62.67 -26.54
N ARG A 148 58.77 62.80 -27.64
CA ARG A 148 59.07 63.82 -28.68
C ARG A 148 58.96 65.26 -28.16
N LYS A 149 58.03 65.53 -27.23
CA LYS A 149 57.91 66.85 -26.59
C LYS A 149 59.07 67.12 -25.62
N GLU A 150 59.51 66.10 -24.89
CA GLU A 150 60.67 66.19 -24.00
C GLU A 150 61.97 66.33 -24.77
N GLN A 151 62.20 65.56 -25.84
CA GLN A 151 63.36 65.75 -26.72
C GLN A 151 63.39 67.16 -27.30
N LYS A 152 62.26 67.72 -27.76
CA LYS A 152 62.20 69.12 -28.21
C LYS A 152 62.51 70.14 -27.11
N LYS A 153 62.22 69.83 -25.84
CA LYS A 153 62.59 70.69 -24.70
C LYS A 153 64.07 70.53 -24.35
N ALA A 154 64.59 69.31 -24.34
CA ALA A 154 65.99 69.01 -24.09
C ALA A 154 66.91 69.57 -25.19
N GLU A 155 66.52 69.51 -26.46
CA GLU A 155 67.26 70.13 -27.57
C GLU A 155 67.30 71.66 -27.46
N LYS A 156 66.21 72.28 -26.97
CA LYS A 156 66.19 73.73 -26.65
C LYS A 156 67.06 74.07 -25.44
N ALA A 157 67.12 73.21 -24.42
CA ALA A 157 67.97 73.40 -23.25
C ALA A 157 69.47 73.18 -23.60
N ALA A 158 69.80 72.20 -24.45
CA ALA A 158 71.16 71.96 -24.93
C ALA A 158 71.69 73.11 -25.80
N LYS A 159 70.82 73.80 -26.56
CA LYS A 159 71.17 75.04 -27.27
C LYS A 159 71.38 76.24 -26.34
N ALA A 160 70.89 76.21 -25.11
CA ALA A 160 71.11 77.26 -24.10
C ALA A 160 72.35 77.01 -23.20
N VAL A 161 72.89 75.79 -23.18
CA VAL A 161 74.02 75.38 -22.32
C VAL A 161 75.38 75.40 -23.05
N ASN A 162 75.43 75.81 -24.33
CA ASN A 162 76.68 76.12 -25.04
C ASN A 162 77.17 77.57 -24.85
N ILE A 163 76.68 78.28 -23.81
CA ILE A 163 77.25 79.53 -23.35
C ILE A 163 77.48 79.37 -21.84
N VAL A 164 78.72 79.60 -21.41
CA VAL A 164 79.21 79.51 -20.01
C VAL A 164 79.64 78.11 -19.57
N GLY A 165 80.83 77.71 -20.05
CA GLY A 165 81.74 76.91 -19.23
C GLY A 165 82.73 77.86 -18.53
N SER A 166 82.67 77.93 -17.21
CA SER A 166 83.85 78.02 -16.33
C SER A 166 83.46 77.95 -14.84
N GLU A 167 84.34 77.35 -14.05
CA GLU A 167 84.46 77.34 -12.57
C GLU A 167 83.53 76.41 -11.77
N LYS A 168 84.01 75.29 -11.19
CA LYS A 168 84.99 75.09 -10.09
C LYS A 168 84.34 75.29 -8.71
N GLY A 169 84.08 74.19 -7.98
CA GLY A 169 83.84 74.27 -6.53
C GLY A 169 83.03 73.15 -5.88
N LYS A 170 83.74 72.18 -5.29
CA LYS A 170 83.53 71.50 -3.99
C LYS A 170 82.15 71.48 -3.29
N ALA A 171 81.87 70.28 -2.78
CA ALA A 171 81.38 69.93 -1.43
C ALA A 171 79.91 69.43 -1.27
N ALA A 172 79.85 68.15 -0.86
CA ALA A 172 79.21 67.69 0.38
C ALA A 172 77.67 67.53 0.46
N VAL A 173 77.31 66.26 0.75
CA VAL A 173 76.40 65.84 1.85
C VAL A 173 74.91 65.56 1.52
N LYS A 174 74.50 64.40 2.08
CA LYS A 174 73.18 63.93 2.54
C LYS A 174 72.39 62.94 1.68
N ALA A 175 72.57 61.68 2.09
CA ALA A 175 71.55 60.64 2.20
C ALA A 175 70.16 61.17 2.60
N VAL A 176 69.12 60.69 1.90
CA VAL A 176 67.78 60.49 2.46
C VAL A 176 67.15 59.25 1.81
N GLU A 177 67.18 58.20 2.60
CA GLU A 177 66.29 57.05 2.66
C GLU A 177 64.80 57.44 2.52
N ARG A 178 64.04 56.81 1.60
CA ARG A 178 62.58 56.75 1.68
C ARG A 178 62.01 55.40 1.21
N LYS A 179 61.71 54.59 2.22
CA LYS A 179 60.45 53.86 2.47
C LYS A 179 59.89 52.97 1.37
N ALA A 180 60.05 51.67 1.62
CA ALA A 180 59.12 50.62 1.24
C ALA A 180 57.68 50.94 1.72
N VAL A 181 56.71 50.77 0.82
CA VAL A 181 55.29 50.66 1.17
C VAL A 181 54.83 49.27 0.76
N ALA A 182 54.67 48.41 1.77
CA ALA A 182 54.00 47.13 1.68
C ALA A 182 52.52 47.36 1.36
N LEU A 183 52.05 46.85 0.22
CA LEU A 183 50.63 46.71 -0.08
C LEU A 183 50.14 45.38 0.48
N MET A 184 49.78 45.40 1.76
CA MET A 184 48.92 44.40 2.40
C MET A 184 47.52 44.49 1.78
N GLY A 185 46.99 43.35 1.34
CA GLY A 185 45.72 43.27 0.62
C GLY A 185 44.46 43.46 1.47
N PRO A 186 43.28 43.58 0.84
CA PRO A 186 42.00 43.49 1.55
C PRO A 186 41.40 42.08 1.46
N LYS A 187 41.42 41.39 2.58
CA LYS A 187 40.60 40.20 2.86
C LYS A 187 39.14 40.65 3.06
N ARG A 188 38.31 40.54 2.02
CA ARG A 188 36.84 40.67 2.16
C ARG A 188 36.22 39.30 2.36
N LYS A 189 35.82 39.02 3.60
CA LYS A 189 34.69 38.13 3.91
C LYS A 189 33.43 38.94 3.61
N TRP A 190 32.45 38.42 2.87
CA TRP A 190 31.06 38.88 2.94
C TRP A 190 30.12 37.67 2.88
N ALA A 191 29.05 37.77 3.66
CA ALA A 191 28.21 36.71 4.15
C ALA A 191 27.11 36.32 3.15
N THR A 192 26.89 35.01 3.02
CA THR A 192 25.73 34.43 2.36
C THR A 192 24.51 34.62 3.28
N LYS A 193 23.61 35.53 2.92
CA LYS A 193 22.23 35.55 3.45
C LYS A 193 21.29 35.02 2.38
N SER A 194 20.75 33.85 2.66
CA SER A 194 19.63 33.24 1.96
C SER A 194 18.35 34.02 2.28
N SER A 195 17.57 34.36 1.26
CA SER A 195 16.23 34.94 1.36
C SER A 195 15.35 34.20 0.38
N SER A 196 14.51 33.32 0.90
CA SER A 196 13.44 32.63 0.18
C SER A 196 12.11 33.19 0.66
N MET A 197 11.42 33.97 -0.18
CA MET A 197 10.01 34.29 -0.02
C MET A 197 9.23 33.45 -1.02
N VAL A 198 8.34 32.60 -0.50
CA VAL A 198 7.23 32.02 -1.26
C VAL A 198 6.01 32.87 -0.92
N GLU A 199 5.44 33.50 -1.93
CA GLU A 199 4.18 34.24 -1.88
C GLU A 199 3.03 33.21 -1.93
N ASP A 200 2.35 33.01 -0.81
CA ASP A 200 1.05 32.34 -0.77
C ASP A 200 -0.03 33.39 -1.08
N SER A 201 -0.71 33.22 -2.22
CA SER A 201 -1.79 34.10 -2.65
C SER A 201 -3.13 33.56 -2.14
N ASP A 202 -3.65 34.21 -1.10
CA ASP A 202 -5.04 34.17 -0.67
C ASP A 202 -5.96 34.70 -1.77
N LYS A 203 -7.02 33.94 -2.09
CA LYS A 203 -8.22 34.45 -2.76
C LYS A 203 -9.47 33.96 -2.02
N GLU A 204 -9.79 34.74 -1.00
CA GLU A 204 -11.08 34.87 -0.36
C GLU A 204 -12.11 35.41 -1.39
N ARG A 205 -13.22 34.68 -1.60
CA ARG A 205 -14.43 35.21 -2.25
C ARG A 205 -15.67 34.78 -1.48
N VAL A 206 -16.23 35.74 -0.77
CA VAL A 206 -17.59 35.73 -0.23
C VAL A 206 -18.61 35.93 -1.37
N PRO A 207 -19.76 35.22 -1.38
CA PRO A 207 -20.90 35.60 -2.20
C PRO A 207 -22.03 36.26 -1.37
N ASP A 208 -22.48 37.39 -1.88
CA ASP A 208 -23.64 38.20 -1.44
C ASP A 208 -24.97 37.55 -1.89
N PRO A 209 -26.11 37.67 -1.17
CA PRO A 209 -27.34 36.92 -1.47
C PRO A 209 -28.33 37.73 -2.32
N SER A 210 -28.84 37.13 -3.40
CA SER A 210 -29.92 37.75 -4.21
C SER A 210 -31.14 36.83 -4.39
N LYS A 211 -32.25 37.36 -3.87
CA LYS A 211 -33.67 37.26 -4.30
C LYS A 211 -34.24 35.91 -4.77
N ARG A 212 -35.18 35.44 -3.96
CA ARG A 212 -36.08 34.30 -4.17
C ARG A 212 -37.00 34.51 -5.37
N VAL A 213 -36.97 33.58 -6.32
CA VAL A 213 -38.04 33.33 -7.31
C VAL A 213 -38.72 32.03 -6.92
N LYS A 214 -40.05 32.05 -6.84
CA LYS A 214 -40.89 30.90 -6.50
C LYS A 214 -41.10 30.07 -7.78
N VAL A 215 -40.50 28.89 -7.84
CA VAL A 215 -40.68 27.90 -8.92
C VAL A 215 -41.39 26.68 -8.33
N GLU A 216 -42.52 26.31 -8.93
CA GLU A 216 -43.19 25.02 -8.70
C GLU A 216 -42.31 23.89 -9.25
N ILE A 217 -41.99 22.90 -8.42
CA ILE A 217 -41.14 21.75 -8.79
C ILE A 217 -42.05 20.57 -9.12
N SER A 218 -42.04 20.18 -10.40
CA SER A 218 -42.59 18.95 -10.92
C SER A 218 -41.45 17.93 -11.11
N GLY A 219 -41.58 16.75 -10.50
CA GLY A 219 -40.81 15.53 -10.82
C GLY A 219 -39.34 15.47 -10.36
N PRO A 220 -38.80 14.28 -10.03
CA PRO A 220 -37.41 14.13 -9.62
C PRO A 220 -36.48 14.35 -10.82
N VAL A 221 -35.70 15.42 -10.78
CA VAL A 221 -34.60 15.70 -11.70
C VAL A 221 -33.40 14.84 -11.28
N GLU A 222 -32.81 14.14 -12.24
CA GLU A 222 -31.52 13.47 -12.14
C GLU A 222 -30.45 14.48 -11.69
N GLY A 223 -30.13 14.47 -10.39
CA GLY A 223 -29.16 15.37 -9.79
C GLY A 223 -28.86 15.08 -8.32
N GLU A 224 -29.17 13.87 -7.84
CA GLU A 224 -28.82 13.48 -6.47
C GLU A 224 -27.31 13.17 -6.41
N GLU A 225 -26.56 14.00 -5.69
CA GLU A 225 -25.15 13.75 -5.35
C GLU A 225 -25.03 12.41 -4.61
N GLU A 226 -24.61 11.38 -5.34
CA GLU A 226 -24.31 10.07 -4.79
C GLU A 226 -22.99 10.14 -4.02
N PHE A 227 -23.06 10.38 -2.71
CA PHE A 227 -21.89 10.35 -1.84
C PHE A 227 -21.37 8.92 -1.67
N THR A 228 -20.36 8.55 -2.46
CA THR A 228 -19.63 7.27 -2.45
C THR A 228 -18.67 7.09 -1.25
N SER A 229 -19.01 7.64 -0.09
CA SER A 229 -18.27 7.34 1.15
C SER A 229 -18.85 6.08 1.81
N ASN A 230 -17.95 5.26 2.36
CA ASN A 230 -18.25 3.96 2.97
C ASN A 230 -19.18 4.13 4.19
N LYS A 231 -20.50 4.13 3.97
CA LYS A 231 -21.52 4.31 5.00
C LYS A 231 -22.07 2.96 5.40
N ARG A 232 -21.71 2.51 6.61
CA ARG A 232 -22.34 1.35 7.26
C ARG A 232 -23.55 1.82 8.05
N CYS A 233 -24.72 1.23 7.79
CA CYS A 233 -25.89 1.50 8.62
C CYS A 233 -25.70 0.83 10.00
N MET A 234 -25.71 1.60 11.09
CA MET A 234 -25.57 1.06 12.46
C MET A 234 -26.64 0.03 12.84
N ARG A 235 -27.78 0.00 12.13
CA ARG A 235 -28.92 -0.88 12.46
C ARG A 235 -28.90 -2.22 11.72
N CYS A 236 -28.41 -2.27 10.49
CA CYS A 236 -28.28 -3.53 9.75
C CYS A 236 -26.82 -3.97 9.54
N CYS A 237 -25.85 -3.14 9.93
CA CYS A 237 -24.41 -3.37 9.82
C CYS A 237 -23.92 -3.76 8.42
N GLN A 238 -24.71 -3.50 7.38
CA GLN A 238 -24.29 -3.77 6.00
C GLN A 238 -23.44 -2.63 5.46
N ASP A 239 -22.31 -3.00 4.87
CA ASP A 239 -21.45 -2.12 4.08
C ASP A 239 -22.11 -1.85 2.74
N GLY A 240 -22.11 -0.59 2.28
CA GLY A 240 -22.69 -0.20 0.99
C GLY A 240 -24.20 0.10 1.00
N ALA A 241 -24.82 0.31 2.16
CA ALA A 241 -26.23 0.72 2.20
C ALA A 241 -26.39 2.17 1.68
N HIS A 242 -26.97 2.33 0.49
CA HIS A 242 -27.36 3.64 -0.06
C HIS A 242 -28.35 4.32 0.90
N CYS A 243 -27.93 5.45 1.47
CA CYS A 243 -28.76 6.27 2.34
C CYS A 243 -29.18 7.50 1.54
N PHE A 244 -30.47 7.62 1.24
CA PHE A 244 -31.01 8.76 0.52
C PHE A 244 -31.35 9.89 1.49
N ALA A 245 -31.04 11.12 1.09
CA ALA A 245 -31.57 12.30 1.76
C ALA A 245 -33.04 12.44 1.35
N CYS A 246 -33.98 12.32 2.28
CA CYS A 246 -35.35 12.73 1.98
C CYS A 246 -35.37 14.25 1.82
N PRO A 247 -35.88 14.81 0.71
CA PRO A 247 -36.07 16.24 0.58
C PRO A 247 -37.01 16.71 1.69
N ALA A 248 -36.47 17.52 2.60
CA ALA A 248 -37.23 18.03 3.74
C ALA A 248 -38.14 19.17 3.27
N SER A 249 -39.38 19.19 3.76
CA SER A 249 -40.13 20.44 3.84
C SER A 249 -39.40 21.41 4.79
N GLU A 250 -39.51 22.71 4.51
CA GLU A 250 -38.70 23.85 5.02
C GLU A 250 -38.52 23.95 6.55
N THR A 251 -39.20 23.12 7.34
CA THR A 251 -39.19 23.15 8.81
C THR A 251 -38.75 21.85 9.49
N SER A 252 -38.34 20.81 8.74
CA SER A 252 -37.99 19.51 9.34
C SER A 252 -36.51 19.12 9.16
N ILE A 253 -35.94 18.52 10.22
CA ILE A 253 -34.56 18.02 10.25
C ILE A 253 -34.42 16.94 9.18
N HIS A 254 -33.46 17.10 8.26
CA HIS A 254 -33.19 16.16 7.16
C HIS A 254 -32.98 14.73 7.71
N GLY A 255 -33.96 13.88 7.47
CA GLY A 255 -33.92 12.46 7.82
C GLY A 255 -33.25 11.66 6.70
N TRP A 256 -32.30 10.81 7.07
CA TRP A 256 -31.70 9.84 6.16
C TRP A 256 -32.45 8.52 6.30
N THR A 257 -32.81 7.90 5.19
CA THR A 257 -33.43 6.57 5.20
C THR A 257 -32.47 5.54 4.61
N CYS A 258 -32.30 4.40 5.28
CA CYS A 258 -31.55 3.26 4.77
C CYS A 258 -32.48 2.42 3.90
N SER A 259 -32.09 2.16 2.65
CA SER A 259 -32.88 1.38 1.68
C SER A 259 -33.29 -0.01 2.19
N GLN A 260 -32.40 -0.65 2.97
CA GLN A 260 -32.63 -1.98 3.53
C GLN A 260 -33.54 -1.97 4.76
N CYS A 261 -33.46 -0.96 5.63
CA CYS A 261 -34.17 -1.01 6.91
C CYS A 261 -35.65 -0.60 6.82
N LYS A 262 -36.10 0.07 5.74
CA LYS A 262 -37.48 0.59 5.48
C LYS A 262 -38.21 1.27 6.67
N ALA A 263 -37.57 1.44 7.81
CA ALA A 263 -38.14 1.97 9.02
C ALA A 263 -37.98 3.50 9.01
N LYS A 264 -39.12 4.21 9.02
CA LYS A 264 -39.23 5.68 9.00
C LYS A 264 -38.53 6.42 10.16
N LYS A 265 -37.95 5.72 11.14
CA LYS A 265 -37.40 6.32 12.37
C LYS A 265 -36.20 5.55 12.94
N ALA A 266 -35.26 5.12 12.10
CA ALA A 266 -33.93 4.91 12.63
C ALA A 266 -33.29 6.29 12.76
N ALA A 267 -33.02 6.74 13.99
CA ALA A 267 -32.08 7.83 14.20
C ALA A 267 -30.74 7.34 13.63
N CYS A 268 -30.51 7.62 12.35
CA CYS A 268 -29.20 7.50 11.76
C CYS A 268 -28.41 8.61 12.44
N SER A 269 -27.69 8.28 13.51
CA SER A 269 -26.70 9.15 14.12
C SER A 269 -25.56 9.30 13.11
N PHE A 270 -25.85 9.99 12.01
CA PHE A 270 -24.83 10.78 11.38
C PHE A 270 -24.42 11.74 12.48
N ASN A 271 -23.19 11.59 12.98
CA ASN A 271 -22.62 12.63 13.80
C ASN A 271 -22.67 13.90 12.94
N LYS A 272 -23.70 14.72 13.18
CA LYS A 272 -23.75 16.14 12.84
C LYS A 272 -22.80 16.92 13.76
N GLY A 273 -21.85 16.22 14.40
CA GLY A 273 -20.62 16.84 14.80
C GLY A 273 -19.98 17.33 13.52
N THR A 274 -19.79 18.64 13.43
CA THR A 274 -18.50 19.20 13.05
C THR A 274 -17.52 18.07 12.81
N LEU A 275 -17.09 17.88 11.55
CA LEU A 275 -15.74 17.40 11.30
C LEU A 275 -14.85 18.45 11.95
N SER A 276 -14.81 18.42 13.28
CA SER A 276 -13.67 18.81 14.05
C SER A 276 -12.62 18.02 13.32
N VAL A 277 -11.81 18.76 12.56
CA VAL A 277 -10.43 18.40 12.35
C VAL A 277 -9.93 18.12 13.76
N LEU A 278 -10.20 16.90 14.24
CA LEU A 278 -9.39 16.24 15.23
C LEU A 278 -8.09 16.19 14.45
N ALA A 279 -7.26 17.20 14.71
CA ALA A 279 -5.83 17.05 14.60
C ALA A 279 -5.52 15.88 15.54
N VAL A 280 -5.80 14.66 15.08
CA VAL A 280 -5.21 13.44 15.58
C VAL A 280 -3.75 13.77 15.46
N SER A 281 -3.15 14.07 16.60
CA SER A 281 -1.80 14.58 16.61
C SER A 281 -0.94 13.52 15.92
N SER A 282 0.07 13.95 15.17
CA SER A 282 1.00 13.02 14.53
C SER A 282 1.57 12.00 15.54
N GLU A 283 1.61 12.37 16.83
CA GLU A 283 1.99 11.54 17.97
C GLU A 283 1.07 10.32 18.16
N GLU A 284 -0.25 10.50 18.16
CA GLU A 284 -1.22 9.40 18.34
C GLU A 284 -1.15 8.39 17.18
N ILE A 285 -0.94 8.89 15.96
CA ILE A 285 -0.76 8.05 14.78
C ILE A 285 0.56 7.27 14.90
N LEU A 286 1.63 7.92 15.36
CA LEU A 286 2.93 7.28 15.54
C LEU A 286 2.87 6.18 16.60
N GLU A 287 2.19 6.42 17.71
CA GLU A 287 2.01 5.44 18.80
C GLU A 287 1.23 4.21 18.32
N LEU A 288 0.16 4.40 17.54
CA LEU A 288 -0.59 3.31 16.92
C LEU A 288 0.26 2.51 15.93
N LEU A 289 1.05 3.18 15.09
CA LEU A 289 1.96 2.52 14.15
C LEU A 289 3.05 1.73 14.89
N GLN A 290 3.59 2.27 15.98
CA GLN A 290 4.57 1.59 16.82
C GLN A 290 3.97 0.33 17.48
N LYS A 291 2.76 0.44 18.02
CA LYS A 291 2.03 -0.71 18.60
C LYS A 291 1.76 -1.79 17.56
N LEU A 292 1.38 -1.39 16.34
CA LEU A 292 1.17 -2.31 15.23
C LEU A 292 2.48 -3.01 14.83
N ALA A 293 3.58 -2.27 14.69
CA ALA A 293 4.89 -2.83 14.39
C ALA A 293 5.36 -3.85 15.44
N ASN A 294 5.17 -3.53 16.73
CA ASN A 294 5.48 -4.44 17.83
C ASN A 294 4.64 -5.73 17.78
N THR A 295 3.35 -5.60 17.45
CA THR A 295 2.45 -6.75 17.32
C THR A 295 2.84 -7.65 16.14
N ILE A 296 3.19 -7.05 14.99
CA ILE A 296 3.68 -7.77 13.82
C ILE A 296 4.98 -8.50 14.13
N GLY A 297 5.92 -7.85 14.82
CA GLY A 297 7.18 -8.49 15.24
C GLY A 297 6.94 -9.69 16.17
N ALA A 298 6.03 -9.55 17.15
CA ALA A 298 5.67 -10.66 18.04
C ALA A 298 5.00 -11.83 17.30
N LEU A 299 4.17 -11.56 16.30
CA LEU A 299 3.57 -12.58 15.45
C LEU A 299 4.62 -13.27 14.56
N SER A 300 5.56 -12.52 13.99
CA SER A 300 6.67 -13.07 13.20
C SER A 300 7.49 -14.07 14.03
N ASN A 301 7.88 -13.68 15.24
CA ASN A 301 8.65 -14.58 16.13
C ASN A 301 7.88 -15.87 16.45
N LYS A 302 6.56 -15.80 16.64
CA LYS A 302 5.74 -17.01 16.85
C LYS A 302 5.67 -17.89 15.59
N MET A 303 5.61 -17.27 14.41
CA MET A 303 5.61 -17.99 13.14
C MET A 303 6.94 -18.71 12.91
N ASP A 304 8.07 -18.08 13.24
CA ASP A 304 9.40 -18.71 13.16
C ASP A 304 9.52 -19.92 14.09
N VAL A 305 8.99 -19.83 15.31
CA VAL A 305 8.93 -20.97 16.25
C VAL A 305 8.09 -22.11 15.68
N LEU A 306 6.90 -21.81 15.12
CA LEU A 306 6.04 -22.82 14.49
C LEU A 306 6.72 -23.47 13.28
N ILE A 307 7.42 -22.68 12.45
CA ILE A 307 8.20 -23.21 11.32
C ILE A 307 9.28 -24.16 11.82
N GLY A 308 10.01 -23.79 12.88
CA GLY A 308 11.01 -24.65 13.52
C GLY A 308 10.41 -25.97 14.01
N GLN A 309 9.24 -25.93 14.66
CA GLN A 309 8.53 -27.13 15.12
C GLN A 309 8.09 -28.03 13.96
N VAL A 310 7.58 -27.45 12.88
CA VAL A 310 7.17 -28.21 11.67
C VAL A 310 8.37 -28.87 11.00
N ILE A 311 9.51 -28.18 10.91
CA ILE A 311 10.75 -28.76 10.37
C ILE A 311 11.24 -29.91 11.25
N SER A 312 11.22 -29.75 12.58
CA SER A 312 11.59 -30.81 13.52
C SER A 312 10.69 -32.04 13.38
N LEU A 313 9.37 -31.82 13.35
CA LEU A 313 8.38 -32.90 13.18
C LEU A 313 8.57 -33.63 11.85
N ARG A 314 8.86 -32.89 10.77
CA ARG A 314 9.16 -33.49 9.47
C ARG A 314 10.40 -34.38 9.52
N GLY A 315 11.45 -33.95 10.22
CA GLY A 315 12.65 -34.78 10.43
C GLY A 315 12.32 -36.09 11.12
N HIS A 316 11.55 -36.05 12.21
CA HIS A 316 11.12 -37.28 12.91
C HIS A 316 10.27 -38.21 12.03
N VAL A 317 9.41 -37.67 11.18
CA VAL A 317 8.63 -38.49 10.23
C VAL A 317 9.51 -39.09 9.15
N ASP A 318 10.49 -38.34 8.63
CA ASP A 318 11.43 -38.83 7.63
C ASP A 318 12.29 -39.97 8.24
N ASP A 319 12.79 -39.81 9.47
CA ASP A 319 13.53 -40.85 10.22
C ASP A 319 12.67 -42.11 10.43
N LEU A 320 11.41 -41.93 10.87
CA LEU A 320 10.47 -43.02 11.07
C LEU A 320 10.25 -43.79 9.75
N VAL A 321 10.02 -43.07 8.64
CA VAL A 321 9.82 -43.68 7.31
C VAL A 321 11.06 -44.45 6.82
N ASP A 322 12.26 -43.98 7.16
CA ASP A 322 13.50 -44.69 6.85
C ASP A 322 13.65 -45.96 7.71
N ASP A 323 13.27 -45.91 8.99
CA ASP A 323 13.23 -47.08 9.89
C ASP A 323 12.21 -48.12 9.39
N PHE A 324 11.06 -47.69 8.86
CA PHE A 324 10.06 -48.54 8.19
C PHE A 324 10.57 -49.30 6.96
N ARG A 325 11.61 -48.78 6.29
CA ARG A 325 12.22 -49.45 5.13
C ARG A 325 13.29 -50.45 5.53
N SER A 326 13.78 -50.41 6.76
CA SER A 326 14.66 -51.43 7.31
C SER A 326 13.82 -52.64 7.75
N GLU A 327 14.22 -53.85 7.35
CA GLU A 327 13.45 -55.10 7.43
C GLU A 327 13.14 -55.60 8.86
N ASP A 328 13.36 -54.78 9.90
CA ASP A 328 13.37 -55.19 11.31
C ASP A 328 12.09 -54.88 12.11
N ILE A 329 11.04 -54.31 11.49
CA ILE A 329 9.73 -54.17 12.15
C ILE A 329 9.06 -55.54 12.23
N ASN A 330 9.34 -56.25 13.32
CA ASN A 330 8.88 -57.62 13.54
C ASN A 330 7.42 -57.72 14.02
N SER A 331 6.74 -56.61 14.31
CA SER A 331 5.35 -56.64 14.78
C SER A 331 4.53 -55.40 14.40
N PRO A 332 3.31 -55.54 13.87
CA PRO A 332 2.38 -54.44 13.61
C PRO A 332 1.88 -53.74 14.89
N GLU A 333 2.02 -54.36 16.07
CA GLU A 333 1.64 -53.76 17.36
C GLU A 333 2.54 -52.60 17.79
N GLU A 334 3.84 -52.61 17.48
CA GLU A 334 4.73 -51.46 17.76
C GLU A 334 4.31 -50.23 16.95
N LEU A 335 3.83 -50.45 15.72
CA LEU A 335 3.30 -49.40 14.86
C LEU A 335 2.11 -48.67 15.45
N ILE A 336 1.24 -49.43 16.11
CA ILE A 336 0.00 -48.91 16.68
C ILE A 336 0.33 -48.04 17.90
N SER A 337 1.33 -48.42 18.68
CA SER A 337 1.82 -47.62 19.82
C SER A 337 2.36 -46.26 19.38
N ASP A 338 3.16 -46.20 18.31
CA ASP A 338 3.72 -44.95 17.80
C ASP A 338 2.64 -44.05 17.17
N LEU A 339 1.64 -44.66 16.52
CA LEU A 339 0.52 -43.93 15.93
C LEU A 339 -0.38 -43.31 17.01
N GLU A 340 -0.59 -44.01 18.13
CA GLU A 340 -1.34 -43.49 19.29
C GLU A 340 -0.60 -42.31 19.94
N GLU A 341 0.73 -42.39 20.11
CA GLU A 341 1.54 -41.29 20.64
C GLU A 341 1.54 -40.07 19.71
N TRP A 342 1.58 -40.29 18.39
CA TRP A 342 1.42 -39.23 17.39
C TRP A 342 0.01 -38.59 17.44
N GLN A 343 -1.02 -39.40 17.65
CA GLN A 343 -2.40 -38.92 17.74
C GLN A 343 -2.62 -38.07 19.00
N ILE A 344 -2.03 -38.46 20.14
CA ILE A 344 -2.01 -37.67 21.38
C ILE A 344 -1.31 -36.33 21.15
N SER A 345 -0.13 -36.33 20.52
CA SER A 345 0.60 -35.10 20.16
C SER A 345 -0.22 -34.19 19.23
N CYS A 346 -0.96 -34.76 18.28
CA CYS A 346 -1.84 -34.00 17.39
C CYS A 346 -3.05 -33.38 18.13
N THR A 347 -3.59 -34.06 19.14
CA THR A 347 -4.68 -33.49 19.96
C THR A 347 -4.21 -32.33 20.84
N GLU A 348 -3.02 -32.39 21.42
CA GLU A 348 -2.44 -31.28 22.20
C GLU A 348 -2.19 -30.03 21.33
N LEU A 349 -1.79 -30.22 20.06
CA LEU A 349 -1.70 -29.15 19.07
C LEU A 349 -3.06 -28.55 18.69
N GLY A 350 -4.11 -29.37 18.70
CA GLY A 350 -5.50 -28.94 18.50
C GLY A 350 -5.98 -27.96 19.57
N ASP A 351 -5.60 -28.19 20.83
CA ASP A 351 -5.98 -27.33 21.96
C ASP A 351 -5.31 -25.94 21.91
N LEU A 352 -4.10 -25.86 21.33
CA LEU A 352 -3.43 -24.56 21.08
C LEU A 352 -4.16 -23.70 20.03
N LYS A 353 -4.94 -24.31 19.14
CA LYS A 353 -5.74 -23.61 18.10
C LYS A 353 -6.89 -22.79 18.71
N GLY A 354 -7.39 -23.20 19.88
CA GLY A 354 -8.47 -22.52 20.61
C GLY A 354 -8.02 -21.27 21.37
N VAL A 355 -6.80 -21.28 21.93
CA VAL A 355 -6.31 -20.19 22.79
C VAL A 355 -5.84 -18.99 21.97
N ASN A 356 -5.24 -19.21 20.80
CA ASN A 356 -4.66 -18.11 20.00
C ASN A 356 -5.70 -17.33 19.19
N SER A 357 -6.74 -17.98 18.63
CA SER A 357 -7.72 -17.30 17.76
C SER A 357 -8.60 -16.30 18.52
N LYS A 358 -9.03 -16.64 19.74
CA LYS A 358 -9.89 -15.77 20.56
C LYS A 358 -9.11 -14.64 21.24
N ALA A 359 -7.85 -14.88 21.62
CA ALA A 359 -6.96 -13.86 22.16
C ALA A 359 -6.51 -12.86 21.08
N LEU A 360 -6.17 -13.33 19.87
CA LEU A 360 -5.91 -12.46 18.72
C LEU A 360 -7.14 -11.60 18.37
N TRP A 361 -8.34 -12.19 18.36
CA TRP A 361 -9.56 -11.47 18.05
C TRP A 361 -9.89 -10.38 19.08
N ARG A 362 -9.59 -10.60 20.37
CA ARG A 362 -9.73 -9.59 21.42
C ARG A 362 -8.67 -8.50 21.38
N ALA A 363 -7.45 -8.80 20.93
CA ALA A 363 -6.39 -7.81 20.79
C ALA A 363 -6.54 -6.92 19.54
N MET A 364 -7.41 -7.33 18.60
CA MET A 364 -7.75 -6.59 17.39
C MET A 364 -9.01 -5.70 17.52
N GLN A 365 -9.67 -5.70 18.68
CA GLN A 365 -10.63 -4.65 19.09
C GLN A 365 -9.91 -3.64 19.98
#